data_AF-A0A9W7BNS3-F1
#
_entry.id   AF-A0A9W7BNS3-F1
#
_cell.length_a   1.000
_cell.length_b   1.000
_cell.length_c   1.000
_cell.angle_alpha   90.00
_cell.angle_beta   90.00
_cell.angle_gamma   90.00
#
_symmetry.space_group_name_H-M   'P 1'
#
loop_
_entity.id
_entity.type
_entity.pdbx_description
1 polymer ?
#
loop_
_entity_poly.entity_id
_entity_poly.type
_entity_poly.pdbx_seq_one_letter_code
_entity_poly.pdbx_strand_id
1 'polypeptide(L)'
;MSANDPVIVSISRTPLTRRVRPGKGDPPVTETLLTSVITDAVSRVRLPRNVVQDVCVGNVLGGSAAAVTARVAVLKTLGYEVPVRTTNRQCSSGLQAIADISSAIKSGSIECGLAIGYENMSFNTMENSFGDGPDVEEEDVEDDGIDSITLSAVMTPMGQTSENVSQKYNITRSTQDKLSIKSHSKAVLAWKERKFDYELIPNYIKPKIGYPDNGIRVDTSKITTLPPAFSETGTTTAGNSSQITDGAACVCLMSRRLAEERGLKVLATFLGYAVSGVPPRIMGIGEIKTVLFMSKSEK
;
A
#
# COMPACT_ATOMS: atom_id res chain seq x y z
N MET A 1 -22.21 17.94 6.12
CA MET A 1 -21.29 17.67 4.99
C MET A 1 -21.06 18.99 4.27
N SER A 2 -19.80 19.35 4.03
CA SER A 2 -19.38 20.59 3.37
C SER A 2 -19.25 20.40 1.86
N ALA A 3 -19.37 21.49 1.09
CA ALA A 3 -19.11 21.52 -0.36
C ALA A 3 -17.69 21.05 -0.71
N ASN A 4 -16.73 21.28 0.19
CA ASN A 4 -15.32 20.87 0.03
C ASN A 4 -14.99 19.54 0.73
N ASP A 5 -16.00 18.76 1.16
CA ASP A 5 -15.74 17.40 1.65
C ASP A 5 -15.10 16.58 0.51
N PRO A 6 -13.93 15.95 0.71
CA PRO A 6 -13.33 15.10 -0.30
C PRO A 6 -14.13 13.81 -0.41
N VAL A 7 -14.58 13.54 -1.62
CA VAL A 7 -15.36 12.35 -1.95
C VAL A 7 -14.59 11.49 -2.94
N ILE A 8 -14.70 10.18 -2.78
CA ILE A 8 -14.15 9.20 -3.71
C ILE A 8 -15.20 8.93 -4.77
N VAL A 9 -14.83 9.13 -6.04
CA VAL A 9 -15.73 8.94 -7.20
C VAL A 9 -15.34 7.72 -8.03
N SER A 10 -14.09 7.28 -7.97
CA SER A 10 -13.64 6.02 -8.56
C SER A 10 -12.43 5.42 -7.85
N ILE A 11 -12.30 4.11 -7.97
CA ILE A 11 -11.15 3.33 -7.52
C ILE A 11 -10.74 2.36 -8.63
N SER A 12 -9.45 2.01 -8.67
CA SER A 12 -8.89 1.04 -9.61
C SER A 12 -7.63 0.42 -9.01
N ARG A 13 -7.38 -0.86 -9.26
CA ARG A 13 -6.11 -1.52 -8.98
C ARG A 13 -5.73 -2.56 -10.02
N THR A 14 -4.43 -2.81 -10.12
CA THR A 14 -3.92 -4.02 -10.76
C THR A 14 -4.15 -5.23 -9.85
N PRO A 15 -3.99 -6.45 -10.37
CA PRO A 15 -3.73 -7.59 -9.52
C PRO A 15 -2.48 -7.37 -8.67
N LEU A 16 -2.48 -8.00 -7.51
CA LEU A 16 -1.35 -8.11 -6.61
C LEU A 16 -0.61 -9.41 -6.93
N THR A 17 0.53 -9.30 -7.60
CA THR A 17 1.31 -10.45 -8.06
C THR A 17 2.57 -10.64 -7.24
N ARG A 18 2.86 -11.88 -6.86
CA ARG A 18 4.11 -12.22 -6.16
C ARG A 18 5.32 -11.79 -6.96
N ARG A 19 6.36 -11.39 -6.24
CA ARG A 19 7.69 -11.10 -6.79
C ARG A 19 8.15 -12.19 -7.75
N VAL A 20 8.50 -11.77 -8.96
CA VAL A 20 9.27 -12.53 -9.94
C VAL A 20 10.72 -12.55 -9.47
N ARG A 21 11.26 -13.75 -9.25
CA ARG A 21 12.67 -13.91 -8.86
C ARG A 21 13.58 -13.60 -10.07
N PRO A 22 14.78 -13.05 -9.85
CA PRO A 22 15.76 -12.85 -10.92
C PRO A 22 15.93 -14.12 -11.76
N GLY A 23 15.80 -14.00 -13.09
CA GLY A 23 15.93 -15.10 -14.04
C GLY A 23 14.78 -16.12 -14.04
N LYS A 24 13.63 -15.84 -13.39
CA LYS A 24 12.47 -16.76 -13.32
C LYS A 24 11.20 -16.24 -14.00
N GLY A 25 11.34 -15.32 -14.96
CA GLY A 25 10.26 -14.74 -15.75
C GLY A 25 10.40 -13.23 -15.88
N ASP A 26 9.39 -12.62 -16.50
CA ASP A 26 9.36 -11.17 -16.71
C ASP A 26 8.53 -10.49 -15.61
N PRO A 27 9.12 -9.53 -14.86
CA PRO A 27 8.36 -8.73 -13.91
C PRO A 27 7.38 -7.80 -14.64
N PRO A 28 6.33 -7.31 -13.96
CA PRO A 28 5.47 -6.29 -14.55
C PRO A 28 6.28 -5.04 -14.86
N VAL A 29 5.98 -4.40 -15.99
CA VAL A 29 6.57 -3.10 -16.35
C VAL A 29 6.00 -2.03 -15.43
N THR A 30 6.87 -1.36 -14.67
CA THR A 30 6.47 -0.36 -13.64
C THR A 30 5.60 0.75 -14.22
N GLU A 31 5.95 1.25 -15.40
CA GLU A 31 5.17 2.28 -16.08
C GLU A 31 3.76 1.79 -16.44
N THR A 32 3.63 0.53 -16.86
CA THR A 32 2.33 -0.09 -17.18
C THR A 32 1.45 -0.23 -15.95
N LEU A 33 2.03 -0.53 -14.78
CA LEU A 33 1.27 -0.57 -13.52
C LEU A 33 0.57 0.77 -13.25
N LEU A 34 1.32 1.88 -13.34
CA LEU A 34 0.79 3.22 -13.10
C LEU A 34 -0.18 3.69 -14.19
N THR A 35 0.22 3.58 -15.46
CA THR A 35 -0.62 4.05 -16.58
C THR A 35 -1.95 3.32 -16.65
N SER A 36 -1.97 2.02 -16.32
CA SER A 36 -3.20 1.22 -16.33
C SER A 36 -4.19 1.65 -15.24
N VAL A 37 -3.74 1.87 -13.99
CA VAL A 37 -4.64 2.30 -12.91
C VAL A 37 -5.14 3.73 -13.09
N ILE A 38 -4.32 4.64 -13.64
CA ILE A 38 -4.76 6.01 -13.92
C ILE A 38 -5.83 5.99 -15.01
N THR A 39 -5.56 5.30 -16.12
CA THR A 39 -6.48 5.22 -17.25
C THR A 39 -7.82 4.63 -16.84
N ASP A 40 -7.79 3.52 -16.10
CA ASP A 40 -8.99 2.84 -15.65
C ASP A 40 -9.80 3.71 -14.66
N ALA A 41 -9.17 4.28 -13.62
CA ALA A 41 -9.83 5.14 -12.64
C ALA A 41 -10.54 6.34 -13.30
N VAL A 42 -9.89 7.01 -14.25
CA VAL A 42 -10.45 8.17 -14.97
C VAL A 42 -11.57 7.73 -15.93
N SER A 43 -11.40 6.60 -16.62
CA SER A 43 -12.40 6.10 -17.57
C SER A 43 -13.71 5.66 -16.91
N ARG A 44 -13.65 5.10 -15.69
CA ARG A 44 -14.82 4.65 -14.91
C ARG A 44 -15.82 5.77 -14.63
N VAL A 45 -15.35 7.01 -14.53
CA VAL A 45 -16.16 8.22 -14.31
C VAL A 45 -16.19 9.14 -15.53
N ARG A 46 -15.66 8.69 -16.67
CA ARG A 46 -15.55 9.46 -17.93
C ARG A 46 -14.98 10.87 -17.70
N LEU A 47 -14.01 10.97 -16.81
CA LEU A 47 -13.48 12.25 -16.36
C LEU A 47 -12.59 12.87 -17.45
N PRO A 48 -12.87 14.10 -17.91
CA PRO A 48 -11.96 14.79 -18.82
C PRO A 48 -10.61 15.03 -18.14
N ARG A 49 -9.52 14.75 -18.87
CA ARG A 49 -8.16 14.74 -18.31
C ARG A 49 -7.75 16.08 -17.67
N ASN A 50 -8.22 17.19 -18.24
CA ASN A 50 -7.96 18.56 -17.77
C ASN A 50 -8.68 18.92 -16.46
N VAL A 51 -9.52 18.04 -15.92
CA VAL A 51 -10.17 18.26 -14.61
C VAL A 51 -9.25 17.86 -13.47
N VAL A 52 -8.30 16.94 -13.69
CA VAL A 52 -7.34 16.53 -12.65
C VAL A 52 -6.33 17.65 -12.44
N GLN A 53 -6.24 18.16 -11.21
CA GLN A 53 -5.38 19.30 -10.86
C GLN A 53 -4.12 18.89 -10.09
N ASP A 54 -4.09 17.71 -9.48
CA ASP A 54 -2.89 17.16 -8.85
C ASP A 54 -2.91 15.62 -8.83
N VAL A 55 -1.72 15.02 -8.82
CA VAL A 55 -1.50 13.58 -8.68
C VAL A 55 -0.45 13.35 -7.60
N CYS A 56 -0.82 12.62 -6.55
CA CYS A 56 0.11 12.18 -5.52
C CYS A 56 0.35 10.68 -5.62
N VAL A 57 1.62 10.28 -5.74
CA VAL A 57 2.03 8.88 -5.90
C VAL A 57 2.84 8.39 -4.70
N GLY A 58 2.24 7.53 -3.89
CA GLY A 58 2.91 6.80 -2.82
C GLY A 58 3.79 5.69 -3.37
N ASN A 59 5.09 5.73 -3.04
CA ASN A 59 6.05 4.68 -3.38
C ASN A 59 7.18 4.65 -2.34
N VAL A 60 7.73 3.46 -2.07
CA VAL A 60 8.78 3.29 -1.07
C VAL A 60 10.14 3.09 -1.73
N LEU A 61 10.27 2.05 -2.56
CA LEU A 61 11.58 1.56 -2.98
C LEU A 61 12.14 2.26 -4.23
N GLY A 62 11.30 2.90 -5.04
CA GLY A 62 11.75 3.51 -6.28
C GLY A 62 12.58 4.80 -6.11
N GLY A 63 12.71 5.34 -4.89
CA GLY A 63 13.50 6.54 -4.61
C GLY A 63 13.20 7.70 -5.57
N SER A 64 14.24 8.38 -6.06
CA SER A 64 14.09 9.45 -7.06
C SER A 64 13.54 8.96 -8.41
N ALA A 65 13.78 7.70 -8.79
CA ALA A 65 13.27 7.13 -10.03
C ALA A 65 11.73 6.97 -10.00
N ALA A 66 11.13 6.86 -8.81
CA ALA A 66 9.69 6.83 -8.65
C ALA A 66 9.02 8.12 -9.15
N ALA A 67 9.61 9.28 -8.86
CA ALA A 67 9.09 10.57 -9.30
C ALA A 67 9.12 10.69 -10.83
N VAL A 68 10.20 10.23 -11.46
CA VAL A 68 10.33 10.20 -12.92
C VAL A 68 9.30 9.25 -13.54
N THR A 69 9.15 8.06 -12.97
CA THR A 69 8.18 7.05 -13.46
C THR A 69 6.74 7.55 -13.33
N ALA A 70 6.40 8.17 -12.21
CA ALA A 70 5.12 8.83 -11.99
C ALA A 70 4.86 9.94 -13.01
N ARG A 71 5.87 10.77 -13.31
CA ARG A 71 5.76 11.82 -14.33
C ARG A 71 5.50 11.27 -15.72
N VAL A 72 6.22 10.23 -16.12
CA VAL A 72 5.98 9.57 -17.42
C VAL A 72 4.55 9.02 -17.49
N ALA A 73 4.07 8.37 -16.43
CA ALA A 73 2.72 7.82 -16.40
C ALA A 73 1.64 8.90 -16.53
N VAL A 74 1.78 10.03 -15.82
CA VAL A 74 0.85 11.17 -15.91
C VAL A 74 0.89 11.81 -17.30
N LEU A 75 2.07 11.99 -17.89
CA LEU A 75 2.19 12.53 -19.25
C LEU A 75 1.47 11.65 -20.28
N LYS A 76 1.61 10.33 -20.17
CA LYS A 76 0.97 9.37 -21.09
C LYS A 76 -0.54 9.28 -20.93
N THR A 77 -1.07 9.56 -19.74
CA THR A 77 -2.49 9.31 -19.41
C THR A 77 -3.33 10.57 -19.29
N LEU A 78 -2.79 11.66 -18.73
CA LEU A 78 -3.49 12.90 -18.43
C LEU A 78 -2.97 14.09 -19.24
N GLY A 79 -1.73 14.05 -19.70
CA GLY A 79 -1.09 15.10 -20.50
C GLY A 79 -0.15 15.99 -19.69
N TYR A 80 0.25 17.10 -20.29
CA TYR A 80 1.35 17.95 -19.82
C TYR A 80 0.98 18.85 -18.64
N GLU A 81 -0.27 19.34 -18.61
CA GLU A 81 -0.76 20.34 -17.64
C GLU A 81 -0.96 19.78 -16.22
N VAL A 82 -1.12 18.47 -16.08
CA VAL A 82 -1.41 17.86 -14.77
C VAL A 82 -0.11 17.68 -13.99
N PRO A 83 0.08 18.32 -12.83
CA PRO A 83 1.26 18.13 -12.01
C PRO A 83 1.24 16.77 -11.30
N VAL A 84 2.41 16.35 -10.82
CA VAL A 84 2.55 15.11 -10.06
C VAL A 84 3.71 15.21 -9.09
N ARG A 85 3.54 14.60 -7.91
CA ARG A 85 4.60 14.41 -6.91
C ARG A 85 4.53 13.02 -6.30
N THR A 86 5.61 12.61 -5.66
CA THR A 86 5.67 11.38 -4.89
C THR A 86 5.63 11.66 -3.38
N THR A 87 5.26 10.64 -2.60
CA THR A 87 5.36 10.65 -1.15
C THR A 87 5.85 9.28 -0.67
N ASN A 88 6.66 9.27 0.38
CA ASN A 88 7.14 8.06 1.02
C ASN A 88 6.87 8.15 2.53
N ARG A 89 5.90 7.35 2.98
CA ARG A 89 5.66 7.03 4.39
C ARG A 89 5.66 5.51 4.58
N GLN A 90 6.65 4.84 4.00
CA GLN A 90 6.83 3.40 4.07
C GLN A 90 5.53 2.67 3.66
N CYS A 91 5.12 1.63 4.37
CA CYS A 91 3.92 0.84 4.09
C CYS A 91 2.62 1.67 3.94
N SER A 92 2.58 2.89 4.48
CA SER A 92 1.41 3.77 4.45
C SER A 92 1.40 4.79 3.31
N SER A 93 2.39 4.77 2.40
CA SER A 93 2.57 5.79 1.35
C SER A 93 1.34 5.99 0.46
N GLY A 94 0.64 4.91 0.08
CA GLY A 94 -0.59 5.01 -0.70
C GLY A 94 -1.74 5.70 0.05
N LEU A 95 -1.87 5.44 1.36
CA LEU A 95 -2.87 6.12 2.20
C LEU A 95 -2.48 7.57 2.50
N GLN A 96 -1.19 7.86 2.66
CA GLN A 96 -0.68 9.22 2.77
C GLN A 96 -1.01 10.04 1.50
N ALA A 97 -0.90 9.44 0.31
CA ALA A 97 -1.30 10.10 -0.93
C ALA A 97 -2.79 10.48 -0.93
N ILE A 98 -3.66 9.59 -0.42
CA ILE A 98 -5.10 9.88 -0.24
C ILE A 98 -5.29 11.05 0.74
N ALA A 99 -4.57 11.04 1.86
CA ALA A 99 -4.66 12.09 2.88
C ALA A 99 -4.20 13.45 2.33
N ASP A 100 -3.13 13.49 1.54
CA ASP A 100 -2.62 14.73 0.98
C ASP A 100 -3.59 15.34 -0.04
N ILE A 101 -4.08 14.53 -1.00
CA ILE A 101 -5.06 14.98 -1.99
C ILE A 101 -6.36 15.43 -1.31
N SER A 102 -6.81 14.68 -0.30
CA SER A 102 -7.98 15.06 0.50
C SER A 102 -7.78 16.38 1.23
N SER A 103 -6.59 16.64 1.76
CA SER A 103 -6.26 17.88 2.44
C SER A 103 -6.25 19.07 1.48
N ALA A 104 -5.69 18.89 0.29
CA ALA A 104 -5.69 19.91 -0.76
C ALA A 104 -7.11 20.23 -1.29
N ILE A 105 -8.01 19.23 -1.32
CA ILE A 105 -9.43 19.44 -1.63
C ILE A 105 -10.13 20.19 -0.49
N LYS A 106 -9.93 19.77 0.77
CA LYS A 106 -10.52 20.44 1.94
C LYS A 106 -10.10 21.90 2.04
N SER A 107 -8.84 22.22 1.72
CA SER A 107 -8.31 23.59 1.72
C SER A 107 -8.77 24.43 0.53
N GLY A 108 -9.40 23.82 -0.49
CA GLY A 108 -9.78 24.50 -1.73
C GLY A 108 -8.61 24.78 -2.68
N SER A 109 -7.42 24.20 -2.43
CA SER A 109 -6.26 24.36 -3.31
C SER A 109 -6.44 23.62 -4.65
N ILE A 110 -7.20 22.52 -4.63
CA ILE A 110 -7.68 21.79 -5.80
C ILE A 110 -9.13 21.34 -5.57
N GLU A 111 -9.82 20.95 -6.64
CA GLU A 111 -11.16 20.36 -6.58
C GLU A 111 -11.17 18.89 -7.05
N CYS A 112 -10.14 18.44 -7.78
CA CYS A 112 -10.02 17.07 -8.24
C CYS A 112 -8.55 16.62 -8.27
N GLY A 113 -8.26 15.44 -7.73
CA GLY A 113 -6.92 14.86 -7.76
C GLY A 113 -6.93 13.33 -7.76
N LEU A 114 -5.79 12.75 -8.11
CA LEU A 114 -5.57 11.31 -8.04
C LEU A 114 -4.58 10.98 -6.92
N ALA A 115 -4.96 10.04 -6.06
CA ALA A 115 -4.07 9.44 -5.09
C ALA A 115 -3.72 8.03 -5.54
N ILE A 116 -2.43 7.74 -5.69
CA ILE A 116 -1.93 6.50 -6.27
C ILE A 116 -0.98 5.86 -5.28
N GLY A 117 -1.00 4.55 -5.15
CA GLY A 117 0.05 3.77 -4.49
C GLY A 117 0.55 2.70 -5.46
N TYR A 118 1.87 2.54 -5.57
CA TYR A 118 2.42 1.42 -6.34
C TYR A 118 3.74 0.93 -5.76
N GLU A 119 4.03 -0.33 -6.02
CA GLU A 119 5.35 -0.89 -5.79
C GLU A 119 5.66 -1.97 -6.84
N ASN A 120 6.94 -2.05 -7.22
CA ASN A 120 7.45 -3.13 -8.07
C ASN A 120 8.66 -3.75 -7.37
N MET A 121 8.38 -4.62 -6.40
CA MET A 121 9.38 -5.31 -5.58
C MET A 121 10.13 -6.42 -6.35
N SER A 122 9.68 -6.76 -7.56
CA SER A 122 10.46 -7.57 -8.50
C SER A 122 11.64 -6.81 -9.08
N PHE A 123 11.46 -5.51 -9.33
CA PHE A 123 12.50 -4.64 -9.89
C PHE A 123 13.29 -3.90 -8.80
N ASN A 124 12.61 -3.32 -7.83
CA ASN A 124 13.22 -2.60 -6.70
C ASN A 124 13.34 -3.54 -5.49
N THR A 125 14.55 -3.88 -5.10
CA THR A 125 14.85 -4.63 -3.87
C THR A 125 15.33 -3.66 -2.79
N MET A 126 15.25 -4.05 -1.52
CA MET A 126 15.86 -3.25 -0.44
C MET A 126 17.35 -2.96 -0.76
N GLU A 127 18.09 -3.97 -1.23
CA GLU A 127 19.51 -3.83 -1.60
C GLU A 127 19.73 -2.74 -2.67
N ASN A 128 18.96 -2.74 -3.77
CA ASN A 128 19.19 -1.79 -4.84
C ASN A 128 18.59 -0.40 -4.59
N SER A 129 17.65 -0.30 -3.65
CA SER A 129 16.92 0.93 -3.35
C SER A 129 17.60 1.76 -2.26
N PHE A 130 18.29 1.09 -1.34
CA PHE A 130 19.04 1.73 -0.28
C PHE A 130 20.56 1.80 -0.56
N GLY A 131 21.04 1.14 -1.62
CA GLY A 131 22.45 1.16 -2.02
C GLY A 131 23.38 0.59 -0.94
N ASP A 132 24.62 1.09 -0.88
CA ASP A 132 25.51 0.97 0.28
C ASP A 132 24.98 1.89 1.38
N GLY A 133 23.80 1.56 1.94
CA GLY A 133 23.22 2.29 3.05
C GLY A 133 24.26 2.55 4.15
N PRO A 134 24.03 3.54 5.03
CA PRO A 134 25.00 3.89 6.06
C PRO A 134 25.51 2.64 6.78
N ASP A 135 26.82 2.55 7.05
CA ASP A 135 27.38 1.42 7.79
C ASP A 135 26.63 1.28 9.13
N VAL A 136 25.79 0.25 9.21
CA VAL A 136 25.02 -0.04 10.41
C VAL A 136 25.77 -1.13 11.16
N GLU A 137 26.44 -0.76 12.24
CA GLU A 137 26.92 -1.77 13.18
C GLU A 137 25.70 -2.45 13.82
N GLU A 138 25.72 -3.79 13.85
CA GLU A 138 24.68 -4.55 14.54
C GLU A 138 24.84 -4.28 16.05
N GLU A 139 23.83 -3.65 16.63
CA GLU A 139 23.77 -3.37 18.06
C GLU A 139 22.54 -4.04 18.64
N ASP A 140 22.74 -4.87 19.67
CA ASP A 140 21.66 -5.46 20.46
C ASP A 140 21.08 -4.40 21.40
N VAL A 141 20.28 -3.49 20.84
CA VAL A 141 19.53 -2.50 21.63
C VAL A 141 18.26 -3.17 22.14
N GLU A 142 18.22 -3.51 23.43
CA GLU A 142 17.02 -4.11 24.06
C GLU A 142 16.00 -3.07 24.56
N ASP A 143 16.38 -1.79 24.67
CA ASP A 143 15.55 -0.71 25.21
C ASP A 143 14.82 0.09 24.12
N ASP A 144 13.56 0.45 24.40
CA ASP A 144 12.70 1.29 23.56
C ASP A 144 12.78 2.79 23.95
N GLY A 145 13.63 3.15 24.92
CA GLY A 145 13.89 4.51 25.37
C GLY A 145 14.43 5.42 24.27
N ILE A 146 14.12 6.71 24.33
CA ILE A 146 14.57 7.68 23.30
C ILE A 146 16.09 7.76 23.24
N ASP A 147 16.76 7.67 24.39
CA ASP A 147 18.22 7.78 24.51
C ASP A 147 18.97 6.56 23.99
N SER A 148 18.28 5.42 23.80
CA SER A 148 18.85 4.18 23.24
C SER A 148 18.62 4.04 21.74
N ILE A 149 17.96 5.00 21.07
CA ILE A 149 17.64 4.90 19.64
C ILE A 149 18.90 5.09 18.81
N THR A 150 19.35 4.01 18.19
CA THR A 150 20.47 4.02 17.23
C THR A 150 19.95 3.80 15.81
N LEU A 151 20.82 4.03 14.82
CA LEU A 151 20.50 3.74 13.42
C LEU A 151 20.16 2.25 13.22
N SER A 152 20.83 1.36 13.96
CA SER A 152 20.59 -0.09 13.98
C SER A 152 19.16 -0.42 14.40
N ALA A 153 18.64 0.27 15.43
CA ALA A 153 17.26 0.11 15.87
C ALA A 153 16.22 0.54 14.81
N VAL A 154 16.54 1.55 13.98
CA VAL A 154 15.66 2.01 12.88
C VAL A 154 15.75 1.09 11.66
N MET A 155 16.92 0.51 11.41
CA MET A 155 17.21 -0.38 10.28
C MET A 155 16.94 -1.86 10.57
N THR A 156 16.42 -2.17 11.77
CA THR A 156 16.04 -3.53 12.16
C THR A 156 15.11 -4.16 11.12
N PRO A 157 15.42 -5.39 10.62
CA PRO A 157 14.58 -6.06 9.64
C PRO A 157 13.13 -6.17 10.12
N MET A 158 12.17 -5.90 9.24
CA MET A 158 10.74 -5.92 9.59
C MET A 158 10.25 -7.27 10.11
N GLY A 159 10.88 -8.38 9.68
CA GLY A 159 10.60 -9.70 10.25
C GLY A 159 11.09 -9.85 11.70
N GLN A 160 12.19 -9.20 12.07
CA GLN A 160 12.67 -9.16 13.45
C GLN A 160 11.77 -8.30 14.33
N THR A 161 11.23 -7.18 13.82
CA THR A 161 10.26 -6.38 14.59
C THR A 161 8.97 -7.17 14.87
N SER A 162 8.57 -8.06 13.95
CA SER A 162 7.49 -9.03 14.17
C SER A 162 7.79 -10.01 15.32
N GLU A 163 9.01 -10.54 15.40
CA GLU A 163 9.43 -11.40 16.53
C GLU A 163 9.42 -10.63 17.85
N ASN A 164 9.92 -9.39 17.88
CA ASN A 164 9.93 -8.56 19.08
C ASN A 164 8.49 -8.32 19.60
N VAL A 165 7.54 -8.02 18.70
CA VAL A 165 6.12 -7.86 19.06
C VAL A 165 5.55 -9.19 19.58
N SER A 166 5.84 -10.29 18.88
CA SER A 166 5.39 -11.63 19.26
C SER A 166 5.85 -12.01 20.67
N GLN A 167 7.12 -11.82 20.97
CA GLN A 167 7.71 -12.09 22.29
C GLN A 167 7.13 -11.15 23.36
N LYS A 168 7.13 -9.83 23.11
CA LYS A 168 6.67 -8.82 24.08
C LYS A 168 5.21 -9.00 24.49
N TYR A 169 4.36 -9.41 23.55
CA TYR A 169 2.91 -9.57 23.78
C TYR A 169 2.45 -11.04 23.81
N ASN A 170 3.38 -12.00 23.88
CA ASN A 170 3.10 -13.44 23.96
C ASN A 170 2.19 -13.97 22.83
N ILE A 171 2.40 -13.52 21.58
CA ILE A 171 1.60 -13.92 20.42
C ILE A 171 2.12 -15.24 19.86
N THR A 172 1.52 -16.36 20.29
CA THR A 172 1.99 -17.69 19.88
C THR A 172 1.99 -17.92 18.37
N ARG A 173 2.91 -18.79 17.89
CA ARG A 173 2.95 -19.30 16.52
C ARG A 173 1.59 -19.81 16.03
N SER A 174 0.87 -20.56 16.88
CA SER A 174 -0.46 -21.09 16.54
C SER A 174 -1.47 -19.98 16.27
N THR A 175 -1.42 -18.87 17.02
CA THR A 175 -2.26 -17.70 16.80
C THR A 175 -1.97 -17.06 15.44
N GLN A 176 -0.69 -16.88 15.12
CA GLN A 176 -0.25 -16.28 13.85
C GLN A 176 -0.68 -17.14 12.65
N ASP A 177 -0.45 -18.44 12.71
CA ASP A 177 -0.82 -19.37 11.64
C ASP A 177 -2.33 -19.46 11.44
N LYS A 178 -3.12 -19.50 12.52
CA LYS A 178 -4.58 -19.48 12.45
C LYS A 178 -5.10 -18.21 11.76
N LEU A 179 -4.49 -17.05 12.03
CA LEU A 179 -4.84 -15.80 11.37
C LEU A 179 -4.51 -15.86 9.87
N SER A 180 -3.35 -16.39 9.50
CA SER A 180 -2.95 -16.52 8.10
C SER A 180 -3.84 -17.48 7.31
N ILE A 181 -4.14 -18.66 7.87
CA ILE A 181 -5.08 -19.62 7.27
C ILE A 181 -6.44 -18.95 7.02
N LYS A 182 -6.97 -18.25 8.03
CA LYS A 182 -8.24 -17.51 7.92
C LYS A 182 -8.17 -16.41 6.86
N SER A 183 -7.04 -15.72 6.73
CA SER A 183 -6.82 -14.69 5.71
C SER A 183 -6.92 -15.27 4.30
N HIS A 184 -6.19 -16.36 4.03
CA HIS A 184 -6.24 -17.05 2.74
C HIS A 184 -7.65 -17.60 2.43
N SER A 185 -8.33 -18.22 3.39
CA SER A 185 -9.70 -18.71 3.18
C SER A 185 -10.68 -17.59 2.82
N LYS A 186 -10.59 -16.43 3.48
CA LYS A 186 -11.41 -15.25 3.15
C LYS A 186 -11.13 -14.72 1.75
N ALA A 187 -9.85 -14.64 1.36
CA ALA A 187 -9.46 -14.16 0.05
C ALA A 187 -9.95 -15.10 -1.07
N VAL A 188 -9.86 -16.42 -0.87
CA VAL A 188 -10.43 -17.44 -1.78
C VAL A 188 -11.95 -17.25 -1.93
N LEU A 189 -12.67 -17.07 -0.81
CA LEU A 189 -14.11 -16.85 -0.84
C LEU A 189 -14.47 -15.56 -1.59
N ALA A 190 -13.77 -14.46 -1.31
CA ALA A 190 -14.02 -13.17 -1.96
C ALA A 190 -13.80 -13.24 -3.49
N TRP A 191 -12.81 -14.00 -3.95
CA TRP A 191 -12.63 -14.26 -5.38
C TRP A 191 -13.73 -15.12 -5.99
N LYS A 192 -14.15 -16.19 -5.30
CA LYS A 192 -15.28 -17.03 -5.75
C LYS A 192 -16.58 -16.22 -5.85
N GLU A 193 -16.78 -15.28 -4.93
CA GLU A 193 -17.93 -14.37 -4.88
C GLU A 193 -17.75 -13.11 -5.73
N ARG A 194 -16.64 -13.00 -6.49
CA ARG A 194 -16.36 -11.87 -7.40
C ARG A 194 -16.34 -10.50 -6.72
N LYS A 195 -16.00 -10.44 -5.43
CA LYS A 195 -15.98 -9.20 -4.63
C LYS A 195 -14.95 -8.17 -5.12
N PHE A 196 -13.93 -8.61 -5.87
CA PHE A 196 -12.87 -7.76 -6.38
C PHE A 196 -13.13 -7.20 -7.79
N ASP A 197 -14.20 -7.63 -8.47
CA ASP A 197 -14.51 -7.18 -9.84
C ASP A 197 -14.65 -5.66 -9.94
N TYR A 198 -15.20 -5.04 -8.89
CA TYR A 198 -15.45 -3.60 -8.88
C TYR A 198 -14.16 -2.78 -8.87
N GLU A 199 -13.12 -3.27 -8.19
CA GLU A 199 -11.85 -2.55 -7.99
C GLU A 199 -10.76 -2.94 -9.00
N LEU A 200 -10.85 -4.10 -9.64
CA LEU A 200 -9.86 -4.56 -10.60
C LEU A 200 -10.04 -3.95 -12.00
N ILE A 201 -8.93 -3.60 -12.64
CA ILE A 201 -8.94 -3.22 -14.06
C ILE A 201 -9.47 -4.39 -14.89
N PRO A 202 -10.47 -4.18 -15.78
CA PRO A 202 -11.18 -5.26 -16.48
C PRO A 202 -10.28 -6.24 -17.26
N ASN A 203 -9.19 -5.74 -17.83
CA ASN A 203 -8.25 -6.54 -18.63
C ASN A 203 -7.53 -7.63 -17.82
N TYR A 204 -7.51 -7.54 -16.49
CA TYR A 204 -6.88 -8.53 -15.62
C TYR A 204 -7.86 -9.56 -15.03
N ILE A 205 -9.17 -9.44 -15.27
CA ILE A 205 -10.20 -10.28 -14.63
C ILE A 205 -10.16 -11.74 -15.12
N LYS A 206 -9.53 -12.04 -16.27
CA LYS A 206 -9.48 -13.38 -16.86
C LYS A 206 -8.06 -13.97 -16.85
N PRO A 207 -7.58 -14.52 -15.73
CA PRO A 207 -6.31 -15.22 -15.71
C PRO A 207 -6.43 -16.57 -16.45
N LYS A 208 -5.33 -17.05 -17.05
CA LYS A 208 -5.30 -18.39 -17.66
C LYS A 208 -5.33 -19.52 -16.62
N ILE A 209 -4.78 -19.28 -15.42
CA ILE A 209 -4.70 -20.24 -14.29
C ILE A 209 -4.81 -19.47 -12.97
N GLY A 210 -5.56 -20.01 -12.00
CA GLY A 210 -5.65 -19.48 -10.64
C GLY A 210 -6.43 -18.16 -10.55
N TYR A 211 -6.10 -17.35 -9.53
CA TYR A 211 -6.65 -16.01 -9.35
C TYR A 211 -5.66 -14.96 -9.87
N PRO A 212 -6.14 -13.81 -10.38
CA PRO A 212 -5.27 -12.68 -10.75
C PRO A 212 -4.35 -12.26 -9.61
N ASP A 213 -4.88 -12.15 -8.39
CA ASP A 213 -4.07 -12.00 -7.17
C ASP A 213 -3.39 -13.35 -6.84
N ASN A 214 -2.22 -13.59 -7.42
CA ASN A 214 -1.59 -14.92 -7.44
C ASN A 214 -0.86 -15.30 -6.13
N GLY A 215 -0.92 -14.42 -5.13
CA GLY A 215 -0.43 -14.66 -3.78
C GLY A 215 -1.33 -15.59 -2.95
N ILE A 216 -2.60 -15.73 -3.34
CA ILE A 216 -3.59 -16.48 -2.57
C ILE A 216 -3.30 -17.98 -2.65
N ARG A 217 -3.39 -18.66 -1.50
CA ARG A 217 -3.25 -20.12 -1.37
C ARG A 217 -4.58 -20.76 -1.04
N VAL A 218 -5.01 -21.69 -1.89
CA VAL A 218 -6.19 -22.52 -1.63
C VAL A 218 -5.85 -23.61 -0.61
N ASP A 219 -4.71 -24.28 -0.80
CA ASP A 219 -4.16 -25.20 0.18
C ASP A 219 -3.24 -24.46 1.16
N THR A 220 -3.63 -24.49 2.43
CA THR A 220 -2.93 -23.84 3.55
C THR A 220 -2.32 -24.85 4.52
N SER A 221 -2.37 -26.15 4.20
CA SER A 221 -1.87 -27.25 5.06
C SER A 221 -0.41 -27.04 5.49
N LYS A 222 0.41 -26.51 4.59
CA LYS A 222 1.83 -26.26 4.81
C LYS A 222 2.14 -25.10 5.76
N ILE A 223 1.20 -24.19 6.05
CA ILE A 223 1.48 -22.98 6.86
C ILE A 223 2.05 -23.36 8.24
N THR A 224 1.48 -24.40 8.86
CA THR A 224 1.89 -24.85 10.21
C THR A 224 3.24 -25.57 10.25
N THR A 225 3.76 -26.02 9.10
CA THR A 225 5.01 -26.78 9.00
C THR A 225 6.17 -25.92 8.49
N LEU A 226 5.93 -24.65 8.15
CA LEU A 226 6.99 -23.78 7.64
C LEU A 226 7.99 -23.44 8.76
N PRO A 227 9.30 -23.43 8.44
CA PRO A 227 10.31 -23.01 9.40
C PRO A 227 10.22 -21.50 9.68
N PRO A 228 10.71 -21.05 10.84
CA PRO A 228 10.96 -19.64 11.11
C PRO A 228 11.79 -18.98 10.00
N ALA A 229 11.48 -17.72 9.67
CA ALA A 229 12.10 -17.02 8.54
C ALA A 229 13.16 -15.98 8.96
N PHE A 230 13.17 -15.56 10.23
CA PHE A 230 13.98 -14.42 10.68
C PHE A 230 14.81 -14.71 11.94
N SER A 231 14.46 -15.72 12.72
CA SER A 231 15.20 -16.18 13.90
C SER A 231 15.03 -17.68 14.04
N GLU A 232 16.06 -18.43 14.46
CA GLU A 232 16.01 -19.89 14.58
C GLU A 232 14.90 -20.38 15.52
N THR A 233 14.64 -19.62 16.58
CA THR A 233 13.58 -19.90 17.57
C THR A 233 12.34 -19.03 17.37
N GLY A 234 12.28 -18.31 16.25
CA GLY A 234 11.22 -17.37 15.93
C GLY A 234 9.86 -18.02 15.63
N THR A 235 8.85 -17.18 15.58
CA THR A 235 7.46 -17.56 15.30
C THR A 235 6.98 -17.08 13.92
N THR A 236 7.67 -16.10 13.35
CA THR A 236 7.38 -15.51 12.05
C THR A 236 7.92 -16.40 10.95
N THR A 237 7.06 -16.74 9.99
CA THR A 237 7.37 -17.61 8.85
C THR A 237 6.88 -16.99 7.55
N ALA A 238 7.35 -17.52 6.41
CA ALA A 238 6.82 -17.15 5.11
C ALA A 238 5.30 -17.40 4.96
N GLY A 239 4.71 -18.28 5.78
CA GLY A 239 3.29 -18.61 5.74
C GLY A 239 2.42 -17.67 6.55
N ASN A 240 2.96 -16.97 7.55
CA ASN A 240 2.24 -16.04 8.40
C ASN A 240 2.73 -14.57 8.26
N SER A 241 3.59 -14.32 7.27
CA SER A 241 4.06 -12.99 6.86
C SER A 241 3.36 -12.50 5.59
N SER A 242 3.42 -11.19 5.33
CA SER A 242 3.03 -10.63 4.05
C SER A 242 3.95 -11.12 2.93
N GLN A 243 3.42 -11.22 1.72
CA GLN A 243 4.19 -11.63 0.55
C GLN A 243 4.81 -10.41 -0.12
N ILE A 244 6.03 -10.57 -0.63
CA ILE A 244 6.66 -9.59 -1.52
C ILE A 244 5.88 -9.57 -2.84
N THR A 245 5.37 -8.40 -3.19
CA THR A 245 4.29 -8.25 -4.18
C THR A 245 4.51 -7.02 -5.05
N ASP A 246 4.12 -7.13 -6.32
CA ASP A 246 4.03 -6.02 -7.27
C ASP A 246 2.57 -5.64 -7.48
N GLY A 247 2.30 -4.35 -7.61
CA GLY A 247 0.98 -3.85 -7.96
C GLY A 247 0.85 -2.34 -7.84
N ALA A 248 -0.28 -1.82 -8.33
CA ALA A 248 -0.66 -0.43 -8.20
C ALA A 248 -2.16 -0.29 -7.90
N ALA A 249 -2.53 0.82 -7.25
CA ALA A 249 -3.90 1.24 -7.04
C ALA A 249 -4.02 2.76 -7.20
N CYS A 250 -5.19 3.22 -7.65
CA CYS A 250 -5.54 4.62 -7.86
C CYS A 250 -6.92 4.91 -7.27
N VAL A 251 -7.03 6.04 -6.57
CA VAL A 251 -8.27 6.60 -6.04
C VAL A 251 -8.44 7.98 -6.65
N CYS A 252 -9.59 8.22 -7.28
CA CYS A 252 -9.97 9.55 -7.76
C CYS A 252 -10.81 10.25 -6.69
N LEU A 253 -10.30 11.40 -6.22
CA LEU A 253 -10.95 12.24 -5.23
C LEU A 253 -11.38 13.56 -5.84
N MET A 254 -12.55 14.05 -5.41
CA MET A 254 -13.07 15.35 -5.79
C MET A 254 -13.67 16.09 -4.59
N SER A 255 -13.83 17.41 -4.70
CA SER A 255 -14.76 18.13 -3.83
C SER A 255 -16.17 17.59 -4.06
N ARG A 256 -16.97 17.47 -3.00
CA ARG A 256 -18.36 17.05 -3.09
C ARG A 256 -19.14 17.88 -4.11
N ARG A 257 -18.94 19.21 -4.09
CA ARG A 257 -19.55 20.14 -5.04
C ARG A 257 -19.24 19.78 -6.49
N LEU A 258 -17.96 19.59 -6.85
CA LEU A 258 -17.58 19.25 -8.22
C LEU A 258 -18.13 17.88 -8.64
N ALA A 259 -18.15 16.91 -7.73
CA ALA A 259 -18.74 15.60 -8.00
C ALA A 259 -20.25 15.71 -8.31
N GLU A 260 -20.98 16.53 -7.56
CA GLU A 260 -22.41 16.81 -7.77
C GLU A 260 -22.67 17.60 -9.06
N GLU A 261 -21.90 18.65 -9.34
CA GLU A 261 -21.97 19.44 -10.58
C GLU A 261 -21.74 18.57 -11.82
N ARG A 262 -20.92 17.52 -11.70
CA ARG A 262 -20.64 16.55 -12.77
C ARG A 262 -21.59 15.35 -12.79
N GLY A 263 -22.53 15.26 -11.86
CA GLY A 263 -23.46 14.13 -11.74
C GLY A 263 -22.76 12.79 -11.45
N LEU A 264 -21.61 12.82 -10.78
CA LEU A 264 -20.84 11.61 -10.45
C LEU A 264 -21.40 10.94 -9.19
N LYS A 265 -21.43 9.60 -9.20
CA LYS A 265 -21.78 8.82 -8.02
C LYS A 265 -20.65 8.91 -6.98
N VAL A 266 -20.96 9.42 -5.80
CA VAL A 266 -20.07 9.36 -4.64
C VAL A 266 -20.05 7.94 -4.08
N LEU A 267 -18.85 7.35 -3.99
CA LEU A 267 -18.64 6.01 -3.44
C LEU A 267 -18.42 6.06 -1.92
N ALA A 268 -17.65 7.04 -1.47
CA ALA A 268 -17.31 7.26 -0.07
C ALA A 268 -16.93 8.73 0.17
N THR A 269 -16.92 9.13 1.44
CA THR A 269 -16.45 10.45 1.89
C THR A 269 -15.25 10.28 2.79
N PHE A 270 -14.19 11.06 2.58
CA PHE A 270 -13.00 11.05 3.43
C PHE A 270 -13.25 11.85 4.71
N LEU A 271 -13.48 11.16 5.81
CA LEU A 271 -13.79 11.79 7.11
C LEU A 271 -12.52 12.34 7.77
N GLY A 272 -11.49 11.51 7.91
CA GLY A 272 -10.26 11.90 8.59
C GLY A 272 -9.11 10.94 8.37
N TYR A 273 -7.94 11.35 8.88
CA TYR A 273 -6.69 10.61 8.82
C TYR A 273 -5.84 10.97 10.03
N ALA A 274 -5.13 9.98 10.56
CA ALA A 274 -4.20 10.17 11.66
C ALA A 274 -2.94 9.33 11.45
N VAL A 275 -1.85 9.78 12.07
CA VAL A 275 -0.56 9.08 12.10
C VAL A 275 -0.06 9.09 13.52
N SER A 276 0.50 7.98 13.98
CA SER A 276 1.16 7.88 15.28
C SER A 276 2.54 7.26 15.14
N GLY A 277 3.53 7.86 15.79
CA GLY A 277 4.86 7.25 15.96
C GLY A 277 4.88 6.26 17.12
N VAL A 278 5.64 5.18 16.97
CA VAL A 278 5.88 4.12 17.97
C VAL A 278 7.36 3.70 17.90
N PRO A 279 7.89 3.00 18.91
CA PRO A 279 9.27 2.53 18.86
C PRO A 279 9.52 1.65 17.62
N PRO A 280 10.60 1.89 16.85
CA PRO A 280 10.87 1.18 15.59
C PRO A 280 10.93 -0.36 15.73
N ARG A 281 11.54 -0.83 16.83
CA ARG A 281 11.71 -2.28 17.12
C ARG A 281 10.42 -3.06 17.26
N ILE A 282 9.30 -2.37 17.53
CA ILE A 282 7.96 -2.95 17.67
C ILE A 282 6.93 -2.22 16.81
N MET A 283 7.36 -1.71 15.64
CA MET A 283 6.54 -0.88 14.75
C MET A 283 5.13 -1.44 14.45
N GLY A 284 4.95 -2.77 14.49
CA GLY A 284 3.68 -3.46 14.26
C GLY A 284 2.56 -3.13 15.26
N ILE A 285 2.82 -2.32 16.30
CA ILE A 285 1.77 -1.77 17.18
C ILE A 285 1.21 -0.41 16.72
N GLY A 286 1.72 0.14 15.61
CA GLY A 286 1.38 1.47 15.12
C GLY A 286 -0.12 1.68 14.89
N GLU A 287 -0.81 0.67 14.35
CA GLU A 287 -2.26 0.69 14.12
C GLU A 287 -3.05 0.80 15.44
N ILE A 288 -2.61 0.13 16.50
CA ILE A 288 -3.29 0.18 17.81
C ILE A 288 -3.31 1.62 18.33
N LYS A 289 -2.15 2.28 18.32
CA LYS A 289 -2.02 3.67 18.78
C LYS A 289 -2.83 4.62 17.90
N THR A 290 -2.78 4.44 16.58
CA THR A 290 -3.45 5.31 15.62
C THR A 290 -4.97 5.20 15.71
N VAL A 291 -5.53 3.98 15.78
CA VAL A 291 -6.99 3.77 15.92
C VAL A 291 -7.49 4.34 17.24
N LEU A 292 -6.77 4.12 18.35
CA LEU A 292 -7.13 4.71 19.65
C LEU A 292 -7.12 6.24 19.61
N PHE A 293 -6.13 6.84 18.95
CA PHE A 293 -6.08 8.28 18.74
C PHE A 293 -7.30 8.79 17.97
N MET A 294 -7.64 8.17 16.83
CA MET A 294 -8.81 8.56 16.03
C MET A 294 -10.12 8.42 16.80
N SER A 295 -10.31 7.33 17.55
CA SER A 295 -11.54 7.09 18.33
C SER A 295 -11.80 8.11 19.43
N LYS A 296 -10.74 8.79 19.92
CA LYS A 296 -10.86 9.87 20.91
C LYS A 296 -11.21 11.21 20.28
N SER A 297 -10.86 11.42 19.02
CA SER A 297 -11.15 12.65 18.27
C SER A 297 -12.58 12.71 17.72
N GLU A 298 -13.33 11.61 17.76
CA GLU A 298 -14.75 11.55 17.39
C GLU A 298 -15.71 11.84 18.56
N LYS A 299 -15.17 12.09 19.77
CA LYS A 299 -15.92 12.58 20.95
C LYS A 299 -15.68 14.06 21.15
#